data_AF-A0A821THH1-F1
#
_entry.id   AF-A0A821THH1-F1
#
_cell.length_a   1.000
_cell.length_b   1.000
_cell.length_c   1.000
_cell.angle_alpha   90.00
_cell.angle_beta   90.00
_cell.angle_gamma   90.00
#
_symmetry.space_group_name_H-M   'P 1'
#
loop_
_entity.id
_entity.type
_entity.pdbx_description
1 polymer ?
#
loop_
_entity_poly.entity_id
_entity_poly.type
_entity_poly.pdbx_seq_one_letter_code
_entity_poly.pdbx_strand_id
1 'polypeptide(L)'
;MEVDEICSKAENEYDIQISKTHSEDLISYPALFTNRTLVELCSTSWCHTKNVTAESTQPYVRGCKWSPDGTCCLCVVNNDGVQVMELPRDLYEGDVSSNRTIDILEPVIHVKEAGLMYDFCWYPGMNSAVPESCCWITTKQNAPIQMWDAFDGSLRCSYRGFNAVDEMEPAVSCIFSADGSRIIAGYKKLLRTFDVDRPGREFSEHKINSPASCFATNSNLLAVGSWNTSISLYNVNEMGTYKSIGKMHGHSGGITHMKFTSDGLKLISGARKDHRLLVWDIRYYRRPLNILSRIVETNQRIYFDVSPCGNYLVTGGTNGVIKVWDVNKINWKEELDAMDEKDNVTFQFPLHRDCCNSISIHPCRPILATGSGQYHLVDPTTMDGENDDEIEYQRIEHMKYSKESENSLVFWWIGDIPDLA
;
A
#
# COMPACT_ATOMS: atom_id res chain seq x y z
N MET A 1 57.28 -49.83 14.94
CA MET A 1 56.28 -48.83 15.37
C MET A 1 56.13 -47.89 14.18
N GLU A 2 55.52 -48.32 13.06
CA GLU A 2 54.07 -48.57 12.89
C GLU A 2 53.30 -47.48 13.64
N VAL A 3 52.65 -46.51 12.98
CA VAL A 3 51.55 -46.70 12.01
C VAL A 3 51.53 -45.56 10.98
N ASP A 4 50.91 -45.82 9.82
CA ASP A 4 50.36 -44.89 8.80
C ASP A 4 51.05 -44.90 7.43
N GLU A 5 50.86 -46.00 6.69
CA GLU A 5 50.95 -45.99 5.22
C GLU A 5 50.11 -47.15 4.63
N ILE A 6 48.87 -46.89 4.21
CA ILE A 6 48.16 -47.72 3.21
C ILE A 6 47.30 -46.82 2.30
N CYS A 7 47.82 -46.62 1.09
CA CYS A 7 47.15 -46.68 -0.23
C CYS A 7 45.73 -46.12 -0.42
N SER A 8 45.68 -45.01 -1.17
CA SER A 8 45.15 -44.92 -2.55
C SER A 8 43.89 -45.70 -2.94
N LYS A 9 42.91 -44.97 -3.52
CA LYS A 9 42.59 -45.02 -4.97
C LYS A 9 41.35 -44.17 -5.32
N ALA A 10 41.52 -43.38 -6.38
CA ALA A 10 40.55 -43.05 -7.44
C ALA A 10 39.24 -42.30 -7.05
N GLU A 11 38.73 -41.31 -7.77
CA GLU A 11 39.03 -40.75 -9.09
C GLU A 11 38.21 -39.44 -9.24
N ASN A 12 38.84 -38.48 -9.93
CA ASN A 12 38.31 -37.55 -10.94
C ASN A 12 37.19 -36.52 -10.66
N GLU A 13 37.60 -35.28 -11.00
CA GLU A 13 36.94 -34.33 -11.90
C GLU A 13 35.55 -33.82 -11.53
N TYR A 14 35.50 -32.58 -11.04
CA TYR A 14 34.76 -31.49 -11.70
C TYR A 14 35.44 -30.15 -11.41
N ASP A 15 36.41 -29.79 -12.26
CA ASP A 15 36.79 -28.39 -12.47
C ASP A 15 35.57 -27.67 -13.04
N ILE A 16 34.84 -26.93 -12.21
CA ILE A 16 33.84 -25.99 -12.70
C ILE A 16 34.61 -24.76 -13.19
N GLN A 17 34.89 -24.75 -14.49
CA GLN A 17 35.24 -23.55 -15.22
C GLN A 17 34.19 -22.48 -14.89
N ILE A 18 34.62 -21.39 -14.24
CA ILE A 18 33.81 -20.18 -14.10
C ILE A 18 33.74 -19.56 -15.50
N SER A 19 32.83 -20.07 -16.32
CA SER A 19 32.39 -19.40 -17.52
C SER A 19 31.69 -18.12 -17.09
N LYS A 20 32.32 -16.99 -17.37
CA LYS A 20 31.66 -15.68 -17.38
C LYS A 20 30.56 -15.69 -18.44
N THR A 21 29.40 -16.18 -18.06
CA THR A 21 28.13 -16.02 -18.76
C THR A 21 27.13 -15.51 -17.74
N HIS A 22 27.37 -14.30 -17.22
CA HIS A 22 26.28 -13.46 -16.71
C HIS A 22 25.53 -12.91 -17.92
N SER A 23 24.73 -13.76 -18.58
CA SER A 23 23.46 -13.29 -19.11
C SER A 23 22.55 -13.23 -17.89
N GLU A 24 22.38 -12.03 -17.34
CA GLU A 24 21.22 -11.76 -16.50
C GLU A 24 19.99 -12.08 -17.35
N ASP A 25 19.43 -13.28 -17.17
CA ASP A 25 18.06 -13.56 -17.58
C ASP A 25 17.20 -12.64 -16.71
N LEU A 26 17.02 -11.40 -17.18
CA LEU A 26 15.99 -10.50 -16.68
C LEU A 26 14.67 -11.24 -16.88
N ILE A 27 14.20 -11.90 -15.82
CA ILE A 27 12.86 -12.50 -15.79
C ILE A 27 11.90 -11.36 -16.12
N SER A 28 11.39 -11.36 -17.34
CA SER A 28 10.46 -10.34 -17.79
C SER A 28 9.20 -10.45 -16.95
N TYR A 29 8.84 -9.38 -16.25
CA TYR A 29 7.62 -9.35 -15.46
C TYR A 29 6.41 -9.69 -16.35
N PRO A 30 5.49 -10.56 -15.90
CA PRO A 30 4.41 -11.08 -16.73
C PRO A 30 3.52 -9.97 -17.28
N ALA A 31 2.96 -10.20 -18.45
CA ALA A 31 1.96 -9.31 -19.01
C ALA A 31 0.70 -9.33 -18.14
N LEU A 32 0.15 -8.14 -17.87
CA LEU A 32 -1.05 -7.97 -17.03
C LEU A 32 -2.24 -7.57 -17.89
N PHE A 33 -3.43 -8.05 -17.54
CA PHE A 33 -4.71 -7.65 -18.16
C PHE A 33 -4.83 -7.92 -19.68
N THR A 34 -3.98 -8.78 -20.24
CA THR A 34 -3.92 -9.15 -21.67
C THR A 34 -5.26 -9.67 -22.19
N ASN A 35 -5.87 -10.63 -21.50
CA ASN A 35 -7.16 -11.23 -21.88
C ASN A 35 -8.37 -10.63 -21.13
N ARG A 36 -8.19 -9.55 -20.36
CA ARG A 36 -9.18 -9.05 -19.38
C ARG A 36 -9.65 -10.12 -18.38
N THR A 37 -8.87 -11.18 -18.23
CA THR A 37 -9.12 -12.27 -17.30
C THR A 37 -8.87 -11.77 -15.90
N LEU A 38 -9.85 -12.01 -15.04
CA LEU A 38 -9.77 -11.69 -13.63
C LEU A 38 -10.46 -12.82 -12.87
N VAL A 39 -9.65 -13.61 -12.16
CA VAL A 39 -10.12 -14.80 -11.44
C VAL A 39 -9.84 -14.61 -9.97
N GLU A 40 -10.87 -14.82 -9.14
CA GLU A 40 -10.73 -14.81 -7.69
C GLU A 40 -9.89 -16.01 -7.25
N LEU A 41 -8.79 -15.73 -6.55
CA LEU A 41 -7.90 -16.77 -6.01
C LEU A 41 -8.27 -17.07 -4.57
N CYS A 42 -8.36 -16.02 -3.76
CA CYS A 42 -8.56 -16.15 -2.33
C CYS A 42 -9.31 -14.95 -1.79
N SER A 43 -10.12 -15.14 -0.76
CA SER A 43 -10.82 -14.06 -0.09
C SER A 43 -10.93 -14.25 1.41
N THR A 44 -11.04 -13.13 2.11
CA THR A 44 -11.40 -13.07 3.53
C THR A 44 -12.35 -11.92 3.76
N SER A 45 -13.21 -12.03 4.77
CA SER A 45 -14.25 -11.05 5.06
C SER A 45 -14.40 -10.82 6.55
N TRP A 46 -14.47 -9.57 6.96
CA TRP A 46 -14.79 -9.15 8.33
C TRP A 46 -16.28 -8.84 8.41
N CYS A 47 -17.08 -9.90 8.56
CA CYS A 47 -18.52 -9.76 8.75
C CYS A 47 -18.84 -9.25 10.16
N HIS A 48 -19.92 -8.46 10.27
CA HIS A 48 -20.59 -8.25 11.54
C HIS A 48 -20.96 -9.61 12.15
N THR A 49 -20.28 -10.02 13.22
CA THR A 49 -20.73 -11.15 14.04
C THR A 49 -22.15 -10.84 14.51
N LYS A 50 -23.09 -11.75 14.22
CA LYS A 50 -24.51 -11.67 14.61
C LYS A 50 -24.76 -11.64 16.14
N ASN A 51 -23.71 -11.63 16.96
CA ASN A 51 -23.81 -11.54 18.41
C ASN A 51 -23.80 -10.08 18.85
N VAL A 52 -25.02 -9.55 18.90
CA VAL A 52 -25.44 -8.27 19.47
C VAL A 52 -24.93 -8.13 20.89
N THR A 53 -23.85 -7.37 21.07
CA THR A 53 -23.50 -6.61 22.29
C THR A 53 -22.49 -5.47 22.03
N ALA A 54 -21.90 -5.36 20.84
CA ALA A 54 -20.97 -4.28 20.47
C ALA A 54 -21.43 -3.55 19.19
N GLU A 55 -22.54 -2.85 19.28
CA GLU A 55 -23.23 -2.12 18.19
C GLU A 55 -22.43 -0.93 17.59
N SER A 56 -21.19 -0.67 18.04
CA SER A 56 -20.40 0.51 17.63
C SER A 56 -19.15 0.22 16.81
N THR A 57 -18.81 -1.06 16.57
CA THR A 57 -17.56 -1.41 15.87
C THR A 57 -17.83 -1.82 14.42
N GLN A 58 -17.40 -0.99 13.48
CA GLN A 58 -17.38 -1.28 12.03
C GLN A 58 -15.93 -1.60 11.61
N PRO A 59 -15.55 -2.88 11.49
CA PRO A 59 -14.26 -3.27 10.94
C PRO A 59 -14.30 -3.13 9.42
N TYR A 60 -13.37 -2.36 8.86
CA TYR A 60 -13.20 -2.23 7.41
C TYR A 60 -11.71 -2.15 7.09
N VAL A 61 -11.32 -2.63 5.91
CA VAL A 61 -9.92 -2.58 5.48
C VAL A 61 -9.50 -1.11 5.38
N ARG A 62 -8.27 -0.76 5.75
CA ARG A 62 -7.73 0.61 5.64
C ARG A 62 -6.63 0.71 4.59
N GLY A 63 -6.04 -0.43 4.23
CA GLY A 63 -4.89 -0.53 3.34
C GLY A 63 -4.40 -1.96 3.29
N CYS A 64 -3.91 -2.37 2.13
CA CYS A 64 -3.18 -3.62 1.93
C CYS A 64 -1.91 -3.34 1.13
N LYS A 65 -0.82 -4.08 1.41
CA LYS A 65 0.44 -4.01 0.67
C LYS A 65 1.12 -5.37 0.62
N TRP A 66 1.50 -5.80 -0.59
CA TRP A 66 2.40 -6.93 -0.75
C TRP A 66 3.76 -6.64 -0.12
N SER A 67 4.33 -7.69 0.46
CA SER A 67 5.73 -7.75 0.83
C SER A 67 6.63 -7.58 -0.41
N PRO A 68 7.87 -7.09 -0.26
CA PRO A 68 8.79 -6.91 -1.38
C PRO A 68 9.14 -8.20 -2.12
N ASP A 69 9.18 -9.34 -1.41
CA ASP A 69 9.39 -10.66 -2.02
C ASP A 69 8.10 -11.28 -2.58
N GLY A 70 6.94 -10.78 -2.16
CA GLY A 70 5.61 -11.22 -2.59
C GLY A 70 5.04 -12.41 -1.81
N THR A 71 5.73 -12.90 -0.78
CA THR A 71 5.28 -14.09 -0.03
C THR A 71 4.07 -13.80 0.86
N CYS A 72 3.99 -12.58 1.40
CA CYS A 72 2.94 -12.16 2.32
C CYS A 72 2.27 -10.84 1.89
N CYS A 73 1.02 -10.64 2.28
CA CYS A 73 0.29 -9.38 2.16
C CYS A 73 -0.05 -8.83 3.55
N LEU A 74 0.34 -7.58 3.80
CA LEU A 74 0.02 -6.86 5.02
C LEU A 74 -1.29 -6.13 4.84
N CYS A 75 -2.24 -6.37 5.74
CA CYS A 75 -3.55 -5.73 5.78
C CYS A 75 -3.72 -5.00 7.10
N VAL A 76 -4.28 -3.79 7.05
CA VAL A 76 -4.69 -3.05 8.24
C VAL A 76 -6.20 -2.97 8.26
N VAL A 77 -6.81 -3.42 9.36
CA VAL A 77 -8.26 -3.42 9.55
C VAL A 77 -8.61 -2.44 10.67
N ASN A 78 -9.55 -1.54 10.39
CA ASN A 78 -10.01 -0.56 11.36
C ASN A 78 -10.58 -1.27 12.61
N ASN A 79 -10.16 -0.87 13.80
CA ASN A 79 -10.57 -1.44 15.09
C ASN A 79 -10.26 -2.93 15.34
N ASP A 80 -9.51 -3.60 14.47
CA ASP A 80 -9.07 -5.00 14.69
C ASP A 80 -7.54 -5.15 14.69
N GLY A 81 -6.82 -4.25 13.99
CA GLY A 81 -5.37 -4.15 14.03
C GLY A 81 -4.70 -4.49 12.70
N VAL A 82 -3.54 -5.13 12.78
CA VAL A 82 -2.72 -5.46 11.61
C VAL A 82 -2.67 -6.97 11.43
N GLN A 83 -2.87 -7.42 10.20
CA GLN A 83 -2.91 -8.82 9.80
C GLN A 83 -1.92 -9.08 8.67
N VAL A 84 -1.24 -10.23 8.75
CA VAL A 84 -0.36 -10.73 7.70
C VAL A 84 -1.00 -11.97 7.11
N MET A 85 -1.28 -11.92 5.81
CA MET A 85 -1.84 -13.03 5.04
C MET A 85 -0.72 -13.65 4.21
N GLU A 86 -0.48 -14.95 4.33
CA GLU A 86 0.45 -15.67 3.46
C GLU A 86 -0.23 -15.96 2.11
N LEU A 87 0.51 -15.81 1.02
CA LEU A 87 0.04 -16.26 -0.29
C LEU A 87 0.01 -17.80 -0.31
N PRO A 88 -1.07 -18.45 -0.76
CA PRO A 88 -1.11 -19.90 -0.87
C PRO A 88 0.07 -20.47 -1.67
N ARG A 89 0.64 -21.58 -1.18
CA ARG A 89 1.89 -22.16 -1.70
C ARG A 89 1.81 -22.59 -3.16
N ASP A 90 0.63 -22.93 -3.64
CA ASP A 90 0.39 -23.28 -5.04
C ASP A 90 0.51 -22.07 -5.98
N LEU A 91 0.45 -20.85 -5.45
CA LEU A 91 0.62 -19.60 -6.19
C LEU A 91 2.06 -19.07 -6.14
N TYR A 92 2.96 -19.75 -5.42
CA TYR A 92 4.40 -19.40 -5.42
C TYR A 92 5.03 -19.69 -6.78
N GLU A 93 4.61 -20.78 -7.43
CA GLU A 93 5.15 -21.26 -8.71
C GLU A 93 4.04 -21.68 -9.69
N GLY A 94 4.21 -21.34 -10.98
CA GLY A 94 3.33 -21.80 -12.06
C GLY A 94 2.25 -20.80 -12.53
N ASP A 95 1.41 -21.28 -13.45
CA ASP A 95 0.23 -20.60 -13.96
C ASP A 95 -1.04 -21.10 -13.26
N VAL A 96 -2.05 -20.25 -13.16
CA VAL A 96 -3.33 -20.59 -12.52
C VAL A 96 -4.27 -21.24 -13.52
N SER A 97 -4.82 -22.41 -13.17
CA SER A 97 -5.89 -23.06 -13.92
C SER A 97 -7.26 -22.43 -13.62
N SER A 98 -8.17 -22.45 -14.59
CA SER A 98 -9.52 -21.88 -14.43
C SER A 98 -10.38 -22.61 -13.38
N ASN A 99 -10.06 -23.87 -13.09
CA ASN A 99 -10.84 -24.75 -12.21
C ASN A 99 -10.32 -24.77 -10.76
N ARG A 100 -9.42 -23.85 -10.40
CA ARG A 100 -8.89 -23.72 -9.04
C ARG A 100 -10.02 -23.37 -8.06
N THR A 101 -10.01 -24.00 -6.88
CA THR A 101 -10.89 -23.62 -5.78
C THR A 101 -10.48 -22.26 -5.21
N ILE A 102 -11.46 -21.48 -4.76
CA ILE A 102 -11.20 -20.22 -4.05
C ILE A 102 -10.82 -20.56 -2.61
N ASP A 103 -9.65 -20.11 -2.16
CA ASP A 103 -9.21 -20.35 -0.78
C ASP A 103 -9.69 -19.26 0.16
N ILE A 104 -9.94 -19.64 1.41
CA ILE A 104 -10.23 -18.69 2.48
C ILE A 104 -8.90 -18.20 3.04
N LEU A 105 -8.64 -16.89 2.99
CA LEU A 105 -7.43 -16.31 3.57
C LEU A 105 -7.58 -16.19 5.08
N GLU A 106 -6.83 -17.01 5.83
CA GLU A 106 -6.69 -16.86 7.27
C GLU A 106 -5.40 -16.09 7.60
N PRO A 107 -5.43 -15.14 8.55
CA PRO A 107 -4.23 -14.40 8.93
C PRO A 107 -3.26 -15.35 9.65
N VAL A 108 -2.04 -15.44 9.14
CA VAL A 108 -0.95 -16.17 9.81
C VAL A 108 -0.52 -15.41 11.07
N ILE A 109 -0.53 -14.08 10.99
CA ILE A 109 -0.26 -13.19 12.11
C ILE A 109 -1.41 -12.21 12.28
N HIS A 110 -1.89 -12.07 13.51
CA HIS A 110 -2.88 -11.07 13.90
C HIS A 110 -2.39 -10.28 15.10
N VAL A 111 -1.92 -9.05 14.85
CA VAL A 111 -1.54 -8.11 15.90
C VAL A 111 -2.76 -7.24 16.23
N LYS A 112 -3.45 -7.57 17.32
CA LYS A 112 -4.59 -6.79 17.80
C LYS A 112 -4.11 -5.47 18.39
N GLU A 113 -4.44 -4.38 17.71
CA GLU A 113 -4.16 -3.02 18.18
C GLU A 113 -5.46 -2.22 18.25
N ALA A 114 -5.69 -1.57 19.38
CA ALA A 114 -6.78 -0.62 19.55
C ALA A 114 -6.35 0.79 19.11
N GLY A 115 -7.26 1.52 18.47
CA GLY A 115 -7.07 2.91 18.07
C GLY A 115 -6.86 3.09 16.56
N LEU A 116 -6.78 4.35 16.14
CA LEU A 116 -6.65 4.68 14.72
C LEU A 116 -5.21 4.47 14.25
N MET A 117 -5.03 3.55 13.30
CA MET A 117 -3.79 3.40 12.54
C MET A 117 -3.70 4.49 11.47
N TYR A 118 -2.59 5.22 11.47
CA TYR A 118 -2.33 6.28 10.51
C TYR A 118 -1.67 5.77 9.24
N ASP A 119 -0.56 5.05 9.37
CA ASP A 119 0.21 4.52 8.23
C ASP A 119 1.00 3.26 8.61
N PHE A 120 1.35 2.48 7.60
CA PHE A 120 2.10 1.24 7.74
C PHE A 120 3.00 0.99 6.53
N CYS A 121 4.15 0.35 6.75
CA CYS A 121 5.14 0.11 5.70
C CYS A 121 5.95 -1.16 5.98
N TRP A 122 6.11 -2.01 4.97
CA TRP A 122 7.08 -3.09 4.98
C TRP A 122 8.51 -2.53 4.98
N TYR A 123 9.43 -3.27 5.60
CA TYR A 123 10.86 -3.07 5.36
C TYR A 123 11.16 -3.31 3.87
N PRO A 124 11.84 -2.38 3.16
CA PRO A 124 11.98 -2.44 1.71
C PRO A 124 12.79 -3.65 1.23
N GLY A 125 13.72 -4.15 2.05
CA GLY A 125 14.52 -5.34 1.75
C GLY A 125 13.99 -6.62 2.37
N MET A 126 12.72 -6.67 2.77
CA MET A 126 12.13 -7.87 3.38
C MET A 126 12.20 -9.06 2.41
N ASN A 127 12.68 -10.18 2.93
CA ASN A 127 12.74 -11.47 2.27
C ASN A 127 12.49 -12.58 3.29
N SER A 128 11.48 -13.42 3.06
CA SER A 128 11.09 -14.52 3.92
C SER A 128 12.18 -15.56 4.17
N ALA A 129 13.22 -15.64 3.33
CA ALA A 129 14.39 -16.48 3.59
C ALA A 129 15.35 -15.90 4.64
N VAL A 130 15.23 -14.60 4.96
CA VAL A 130 16.14 -13.85 5.84
C VAL A 130 15.35 -13.27 7.02
N PRO A 131 15.27 -13.98 8.18
CA PRO A 131 14.41 -13.59 9.28
C PRO A 131 14.61 -12.19 9.84
N GLU A 132 15.86 -11.70 9.85
CA GLU A 132 16.18 -10.34 10.30
C GLU A 132 15.53 -9.25 9.44
N SER A 133 15.31 -9.50 8.15
CA SER A 133 14.68 -8.55 7.23
C SER A 133 13.14 -8.52 7.33
N CYS A 134 12.56 -9.52 7.98
CA CYS A 134 11.11 -9.70 8.08
C CYS A 134 10.51 -8.82 9.17
N CYS A 135 10.33 -7.54 8.84
CA CYS A 135 9.66 -6.60 9.71
C CYS A 135 8.85 -5.56 8.94
N TRP A 136 7.89 -4.96 9.64
CA TRP A 136 7.17 -3.78 9.18
C TRP A 136 7.07 -2.76 10.30
N ILE A 137 6.77 -1.52 9.92
CA ILE A 137 6.49 -0.43 10.87
C ILE A 137 5.04 -0.01 10.82
N THR A 138 4.52 0.40 11.98
CA THR A 138 3.18 0.95 12.13
C THR A 138 3.23 2.29 12.86
N THR A 139 2.27 3.16 12.54
CA THR A 139 2.07 4.43 13.23
C THR A 139 0.62 4.56 13.66
N LYS A 140 0.39 4.77 14.96
CA LYS A 140 -0.96 4.82 15.53
C LYS A 140 -1.16 6.02 16.44
N GLN A 141 -2.41 6.29 16.75
CA GLN A 141 -2.78 7.32 17.70
C GLN A 141 -2.17 7.05 19.08
N ASN A 142 -1.59 8.10 19.68
CA ASN A 142 -1.03 8.09 21.04
C ASN A 142 0.05 7.02 21.30
N ALA A 143 0.79 6.61 20.26
CA ALA A 143 1.87 5.65 20.43
C ALA A 143 3.09 6.02 19.58
N PRO A 144 4.27 5.49 19.92
CA PRO A 144 5.45 5.66 19.09
C PRO A 144 5.31 4.87 17.80
N ILE A 145 6.25 5.08 16.87
CA ILE A 145 6.39 4.18 15.73
C ILE A 145 6.83 2.82 16.28
N GLN A 146 6.13 1.76 15.91
CA GLN A 146 6.43 0.40 16.36
C GLN A 146 6.91 -0.43 15.20
N MET A 147 7.98 -1.21 15.42
CA MET A 147 8.47 -2.20 14.47
C MET A 147 8.12 -3.59 14.95
N TRP A 148 7.53 -4.38 14.07
CA TRP A 148 7.01 -5.70 14.37
C TRP A 148 7.74 -6.76 13.55
N ASP A 149 7.86 -7.95 14.11
CA ASP A 149 8.39 -9.12 13.44
C ASP A 149 7.30 -9.80 12.59
N ALA A 150 7.67 -10.21 11.37
CA ALA A 150 6.76 -10.85 10.44
C ALA A 150 6.72 -12.38 10.47
N PHE A 151 7.43 -13.01 11.40
CA PHE A 151 7.30 -14.45 11.68
C PHE A 151 6.35 -14.74 12.84
N ASP A 152 6.43 -13.97 13.92
CA ASP A 152 5.68 -14.24 15.15
C ASP A 152 4.75 -13.11 15.59
N GLY A 153 4.81 -11.94 14.94
CA GLY A 153 4.02 -10.77 15.30
C GLY A 153 4.49 -10.08 16.59
N SER A 154 5.69 -10.41 17.09
CA SER A 154 6.25 -9.78 18.27
C SER A 154 6.70 -8.34 17.99
N LEU A 155 6.64 -7.49 19.02
CA LEU A 155 7.19 -6.13 18.95
C LEU A 155 8.72 -6.20 19.04
N ARG A 156 9.42 -5.87 17.96
CA ARG A 156 10.89 -5.82 17.95
C ARG A 156 11.42 -4.60 18.69
N CYS A 157 10.95 -3.41 18.31
CA CYS A 157 11.43 -2.16 18.90
C CYS A 157 10.44 -1.01 18.69
N SER A 158 10.76 0.18 19.23
CA SER A 158 9.93 1.38 19.08
C SER A 158 10.78 2.64 18.91
N TYR A 159 10.32 3.54 18.05
CA TYR A 159 10.95 4.83 17.77
C TYR A 159 10.05 5.95 18.30
N ARG A 160 10.56 6.70 19.28
CA ARG A 160 9.79 7.64 20.10
C ARG A 160 10.12 9.08 19.72
N GLY A 161 9.18 9.76 19.09
CA GLY A 161 9.26 11.21 18.85
C GLY A 161 8.73 11.99 20.05
N PHE A 162 9.55 12.87 20.62
CA PHE A 162 9.17 13.75 21.73
C PHE A 162 9.13 15.21 21.29
N ASN A 163 8.16 15.96 21.79
CA ASN A 163 8.07 17.40 21.58
C ASN A 163 8.99 18.18 22.55
N ALA A 164 8.98 19.51 22.45
CA ALA A 164 9.83 20.39 23.27
C ALA A 164 9.51 20.35 24.78
N VAL A 165 8.34 19.82 25.17
CA VAL A 165 7.91 19.66 26.57
C VAL A 165 7.99 18.20 27.05
N ASP A 166 8.74 17.36 26.34
CA ASP A 166 8.96 15.95 26.65
C ASP A 166 7.70 15.06 26.62
N GLU A 167 6.68 15.48 25.88
CA GLU A 167 5.52 14.63 25.60
C GLU A 167 5.74 13.85 24.30
N MET A 168 5.29 12.60 24.31
CA MET A 168 5.33 11.74 23.13
C MET A 168 4.32 12.24 22.10
N GLU A 169 4.81 12.49 20.89
CA GLU A 169 3.98 12.84 19.75
C GLU A 169 3.89 11.62 18.82
N PRO A 170 2.68 11.26 18.34
CA PRO A 170 2.53 10.21 17.34
C PRO A 170 2.90 10.75 15.95
N ALA A 171 3.56 9.92 15.14
CA ALA A 171 3.77 10.21 13.72
C ALA A 171 2.48 9.97 12.93
N VAL A 172 2.18 10.84 11.97
CA VAL A 172 0.98 10.76 11.11
C VAL A 172 1.24 9.92 9.85
N SER A 173 2.50 9.83 9.42
CA SER A 173 2.92 9.00 8.29
C SER A 173 4.34 8.52 8.51
N CYS A 174 4.71 7.41 7.90
CA CYS A 174 6.06 6.85 8.01
C CYS A 174 6.46 6.10 6.75
N ILE A 175 7.74 6.16 6.40
CA ILE A 175 8.32 5.39 5.31
C ILE A 175 9.76 5.02 5.64
N PHE A 176 10.23 3.87 5.16
CA PHE A 176 11.66 3.59 5.15
C PHE A 176 12.35 4.38 4.04
N SER A 177 13.63 4.68 4.25
CA SER A 177 14.54 5.05 3.16
C SER A 177 14.69 3.88 2.19
N ALA A 178 15.08 4.15 0.94
CA ALA A 178 15.17 3.12 -0.11
C ALA A 178 16.18 2.01 0.23
N ASP A 179 17.21 2.33 1.02
CA ASP A 179 18.22 1.41 1.55
C ASP A 179 17.80 0.68 2.83
N GLY A 180 16.67 1.06 3.45
CA GLY A 180 16.19 0.50 4.71
C GLY A 180 16.94 0.99 5.96
N SER A 181 17.96 1.83 5.85
CA SER A 181 18.78 2.24 7.01
C SER A 181 18.08 3.24 7.94
N ARG A 182 17.09 3.96 7.43
CA ARG A 182 16.41 5.06 8.13
C ARG A 182 14.90 4.97 8.00
N ILE A 183 14.20 5.47 9.02
CA ILE A 183 12.76 5.69 9.02
C ILE A 183 12.50 7.19 9.00
N ILE A 184 11.77 7.65 7.98
CA ILE A 184 11.33 9.04 7.85
C ILE A 184 9.88 9.12 8.31
N ALA A 185 9.63 9.93 9.34
CA ALA A 185 8.34 10.06 9.98
C ALA A 185 7.80 11.49 9.91
N GLY A 186 6.53 11.60 9.55
CA GLY A 186 5.80 12.85 9.39
C GLY A 186 5.12 13.28 10.67
N TYR A 187 5.47 14.45 11.17
CA TYR A 187 4.82 15.13 12.29
C TYR A 187 4.13 16.42 11.80
N LYS A 188 3.50 17.17 12.71
CA LYS A 188 2.68 18.33 12.37
C LYS A 188 3.38 19.37 11.47
N LYS A 189 4.61 19.76 11.79
CA LYS A 189 5.43 20.71 11.01
C LYS A 189 6.90 20.30 10.98
N LEU A 190 7.14 19.02 11.22
CA LEU A 190 8.48 18.45 11.37
C LEU A 190 8.51 17.13 10.61
N LEU A 191 9.65 16.83 9.99
CA LEU A 191 10.05 15.48 9.65
C LEU A 191 11.05 15.05 10.70
N ARG A 192 10.87 13.86 11.26
CA ARG A 192 11.87 13.22 12.11
C ARG A 192 12.43 12.01 11.38
N THR A 193 13.76 11.90 11.35
CA THR A 193 14.46 10.74 10.79
C THR A 193 15.06 9.94 11.93
N PHE A 194 14.76 8.65 11.96
CA PHE A 194 15.29 7.70 12.92
C PHE A 194 16.22 6.74 12.20
N ASP A 195 17.32 6.34 12.83
CA ASP A 195 18.19 5.29 12.31
C ASP A 195 17.63 3.92 12.75
N VAL A 196 17.49 2.99 11.81
CA VAL A 196 16.87 1.68 12.08
C VAL A 196 17.68 0.89 13.10
N ASP A 197 19.00 0.95 13.02
CA ASP A 197 19.94 0.26 13.92
C ASP A 197 19.92 0.79 15.36
N ARG A 198 19.35 1.99 15.58
CA ARG A 198 19.34 2.67 16.89
C ARG A 198 17.92 3.02 17.31
N PRO A 199 17.13 2.03 17.74
CA PRO A 199 15.79 2.29 18.23
C PRO A 199 15.82 3.14 19.50
N GLY A 200 14.79 3.95 19.70
CA GLY A 200 14.65 4.79 20.89
C GLY A 200 14.27 6.23 20.56
N ARG A 201 14.93 7.17 21.22
CA ARG A 201 14.60 8.61 21.21
C ARG A 201 15.49 9.44 20.28
N GLU A 202 16.58 8.88 19.77
CA GLU A 202 17.48 9.60 18.89
C GLU A 202 16.82 9.82 17.53
N PHE A 203 16.70 11.08 17.12
CA PHE A 203 16.21 11.45 15.79
C PHE A 203 16.87 12.74 15.31
N SER A 204 16.98 12.89 13.99
CA SER A 204 17.25 14.18 13.35
C SER A 204 15.94 14.85 12.97
N GLU A 205 15.86 16.16 13.14
CA GLU A 205 14.66 16.93 12.81
C GLU A 205 14.87 17.85 11.61
N HIS A 206 13.84 17.94 10.77
CA HIS A 206 13.77 18.88 9.66
C HIS A 206 12.44 19.63 9.66
N LYS A 207 12.50 20.97 9.66
CA LYS A 207 11.31 21.82 9.70
C LYS A 207 10.63 21.89 8.34
N ILE A 208 9.32 21.67 8.32
CA ILE A 208 8.47 21.78 7.14
C ILE A 208 7.31 22.74 7.42
N ASN A 209 6.72 23.28 6.35
CA ASN A 209 5.70 24.33 6.50
C ASN A 209 4.29 23.77 6.80
N SER A 210 4.06 22.50 6.51
CA SER A 210 2.73 21.87 6.57
C SER A 210 2.85 20.41 6.99
N PRO A 211 1.78 19.80 7.55
CA PRO A 211 1.83 18.43 8.03
C PRO A 211 2.03 17.44 6.89
N ALA A 212 2.94 16.49 7.10
CA ALA A 212 3.23 15.40 6.17
C ALA A 212 2.17 14.30 6.32
N SER A 213 1.30 14.17 5.33
CA SER A 213 0.20 13.22 5.30
C SER A 213 0.60 11.87 4.69
N CYS A 214 1.54 11.87 3.76
CA CYS A 214 2.04 10.68 3.10
C CYS A 214 3.42 10.95 2.50
N PHE A 215 4.16 9.87 2.26
CA PHE A 215 5.47 9.90 1.63
C PHE A 215 5.51 9.00 0.41
N ALA A 216 6.41 9.33 -0.52
CA ALA A 216 6.94 8.40 -1.50
C ALA A 216 8.44 8.61 -1.57
N THR A 217 9.20 7.53 -1.73
CA THR A 217 10.65 7.58 -1.88
C THR A 217 11.07 6.87 -3.16
N ASN A 218 12.10 7.40 -3.80
CA ASN A 218 12.81 6.73 -4.88
C ASN A 218 14.28 7.12 -4.79
N SER A 219 15.15 6.17 -4.42
CA SER A 219 16.57 6.44 -4.13
C SER A 219 16.73 7.59 -3.11
N ASN A 220 17.37 8.69 -3.52
CA ASN A 220 17.60 9.86 -2.66
C ASN A 220 16.46 10.91 -2.76
N LEU A 221 15.43 10.66 -3.56
CA LEU A 221 14.31 11.58 -3.72
C LEU A 221 13.19 11.21 -2.75
N LEU A 222 12.81 12.18 -1.92
CA LEU A 222 11.65 12.09 -1.04
C LEU A 222 10.57 13.08 -1.51
N ALA A 223 9.39 12.54 -1.84
CA ALA A 223 8.18 13.32 -2.00
C ALA A 223 7.37 13.31 -0.71
N VAL A 224 7.01 14.50 -0.23
CA VAL A 224 6.23 14.71 0.99
C VAL A 224 4.90 15.34 0.61
N GLY A 225 3.83 14.57 0.72
CA GLY A 225 2.46 15.03 0.49
C GLY A 225 1.93 15.70 1.75
N SER A 226 1.12 16.75 1.59
CA SER A 226 0.56 17.48 2.71
C SER A 226 -0.96 17.54 2.67
N TRP A 227 -1.56 17.68 3.86
CA TRP A 227 -2.97 18.03 4.00
C TRP A 227 -3.32 19.40 3.39
N ASN A 228 -2.32 20.30 3.22
CA ASN A 228 -2.48 21.60 2.57
C ASN A 228 -2.31 21.53 1.03
N THR A 229 -2.77 20.44 0.40
CA THR A 229 -2.83 20.20 -1.07
C THR A 229 -1.51 20.26 -1.85
N SER A 230 -0.40 20.53 -1.17
CA SER A 230 0.93 20.68 -1.75
C SER A 230 1.76 19.41 -1.58
N ILE A 231 2.66 19.18 -2.54
CA ILE A 231 3.67 18.14 -2.47
C ILE A 231 5.03 18.82 -2.47
N SER A 232 5.87 18.54 -1.48
CA SER A 232 7.24 19.07 -1.40
C SER A 232 8.23 17.98 -1.79
N LEU A 233 9.18 18.32 -2.66
CA LEU A 233 10.26 17.43 -3.10
C LEU A 233 11.56 17.77 -2.38
N TYR A 234 12.21 16.75 -1.85
CA TYR A 234 13.49 16.84 -1.16
C TYR A 234 14.47 15.84 -1.76
N ASN A 235 15.74 16.25 -1.82
CA ASN A 235 16.86 15.34 -1.91
C ASN A 235 17.32 15.02 -0.48
N VAL A 236 17.31 13.74 -0.12
CA VAL A 236 17.74 13.22 1.18
C VAL A 236 19.06 12.50 0.96
N ASN A 237 20.13 13.05 1.52
CA ASN A 237 21.44 12.41 1.46
C ASN A 237 21.55 11.30 2.51
N GLU A 238 22.57 10.44 2.38
CA GLU A 238 22.89 9.35 3.34
C GLU A 238 23.02 9.81 4.79
N MET A 239 23.41 11.07 5.03
CA MET A 239 23.49 11.67 6.37
C MET A 239 22.13 12.11 6.94
N GLY A 240 21.02 11.89 6.24
CA GLY A 240 19.68 12.34 6.64
C GLY A 240 19.48 13.86 6.51
N THR A 241 20.25 14.52 5.65
CA THR A 241 20.09 15.96 5.39
C THR A 241 19.11 16.21 4.25
N TYR A 242 18.17 17.13 4.46
CA TYR A 242 17.10 17.44 3.53
C TYR A 242 17.43 18.69 2.74
N LYS A 243 17.60 18.56 1.42
CA LYS A 243 17.72 19.69 0.50
C LYS A 243 16.43 19.84 -0.28
N SER A 244 15.72 20.95 -0.07
CA SER A 244 14.48 21.23 -0.82
C SER A 244 14.78 21.45 -2.30
N ILE A 245 14.07 20.74 -3.16
CA ILE A 245 14.13 20.87 -4.61
C ILE A 245 13.03 21.83 -5.07
N GLY A 246 11.80 21.60 -4.62
CA GLY A 246 10.66 22.42 -5.01
C GLY A 246 9.34 21.93 -4.45
N LYS A 247 8.26 22.60 -4.88
CA LYS A 247 6.88 22.29 -4.48
C LYS A 247 5.99 22.16 -5.70
N MET A 248 5.06 21.21 -5.64
CA MET A 248 4.06 20.91 -6.66
C MET A 248 2.67 21.24 -6.12
N HIS A 249 1.84 21.87 -6.95
CA HIS A 249 0.48 22.31 -6.62
C HIS A 249 -0.46 21.95 -7.77
N GLY A 250 -1.69 21.57 -7.45
CA GLY A 250 -2.69 21.24 -8.46
C GLY A 250 -3.89 20.46 -7.92
N HIS A 251 -3.71 19.75 -6.81
CA HIS A 251 -4.82 19.07 -6.12
C HIS A 251 -5.75 20.06 -5.43
N SER A 252 -7.03 19.70 -5.39
CA SER A 252 -8.07 20.45 -4.68
C SER A 252 -8.24 19.99 -3.23
N GLY A 253 -7.78 18.78 -2.90
CA GLY A 253 -7.83 18.19 -1.58
C GLY A 253 -6.45 17.89 -1.00
N GLY A 254 -6.41 17.54 0.29
CA GLY A 254 -5.18 17.09 0.95
C GLY A 254 -4.65 15.81 0.33
N ILE A 255 -3.34 15.73 0.09
CA ILE A 255 -2.70 14.57 -0.52
C ILE A 255 -2.79 13.41 0.45
N THR A 256 -3.22 12.23 0.00
CA THR A 256 -3.37 11.05 0.87
C THR A 256 -2.51 9.89 0.41
N HIS A 257 -2.18 9.78 -0.87
CA HIS A 257 -1.35 8.70 -1.38
C HIS A 257 -0.48 9.18 -2.54
N MET A 258 0.75 8.68 -2.60
CA MET A 258 1.70 8.97 -3.66
C MET A 258 2.55 7.74 -3.93
N LYS A 259 2.95 7.54 -5.18
CA LYS A 259 3.87 6.47 -5.57
C LYS A 259 4.71 6.90 -6.76
N PHE A 260 6.00 6.60 -6.74
CA PHE A 260 6.87 6.74 -7.90
C PHE A 260 6.61 5.58 -8.87
N THR A 261 6.75 5.85 -10.16
CA THR A 261 6.83 4.79 -11.16
C THR A 261 8.13 4.00 -11.00
N SER A 262 8.18 2.77 -11.50
CA SER A 262 9.36 1.89 -11.36
C SER A 262 10.61 2.45 -12.05
N ASP A 263 10.45 3.27 -13.09
CA ASP A 263 11.54 4.03 -13.73
C ASP A 263 12.05 5.21 -12.89
N GLY A 264 11.31 5.59 -11.84
CA GLY A 264 11.65 6.70 -10.97
C GLY A 264 11.44 8.10 -11.54
N LEU A 265 11.01 8.22 -12.79
CA LEU A 265 10.91 9.49 -13.51
C LEU A 265 9.60 10.21 -13.26
N LYS A 266 8.53 9.46 -12.93
CA LYS A 266 7.21 10.01 -12.67
C LYS A 266 6.78 9.77 -11.23
N LEU A 267 6.03 10.73 -10.70
CA LEU A 267 5.33 10.60 -9.43
C LEU A 267 3.84 10.68 -9.71
N ILE A 268 3.07 9.77 -9.14
CA ILE A 268 1.61 9.82 -9.18
C ILE A 268 1.13 10.24 -7.80
N SER A 269 0.19 11.18 -7.74
CA SER A 269 -0.39 11.66 -6.49
C SER A 269 -1.92 11.61 -6.53
N GLY A 270 -2.50 11.22 -5.40
CA GLY A 270 -3.93 11.21 -5.16
C GLY A 270 -4.27 11.96 -3.88
N ALA A 271 -5.42 12.65 -3.91
CA ALA A 271 -5.92 13.44 -2.80
C ALA A 271 -7.29 12.94 -2.32
N ARG A 272 -7.66 13.32 -1.09
CA ARG A 272 -9.00 13.07 -0.53
C ARG A 272 -10.04 13.95 -1.22
N LYS A 273 -11.23 13.40 -1.46
CA LYS A 273 -12.35 14.09 -2.15
C LYS A 273 -11.93 14.78 -3.46
N ASP A 274 -10.88 14.26 -4.10
CA ASP A 274 -10.39 14.74 -5.38
C ASP A 274 -10.42 13.56 -6.34
N HIS A 275 -11.20 13.69 -7.40
CA HIS A 275 -11.33 12.68 -8.44
C HIS A 275 -10.06 12.58 -9.29
N ARG A 276 -9.18 13.58 -9.23
CA ARG A 276 -7.95 13.65 -10.02
C ARG A 276 -6.84 12.86 -9.36
N LEU A 277 -6.22 11.98 -10.12
CA LEU A 277 -4.85 11.53 -9.95
C LEU A 277 -3.96 12.41 -10.83
N LEU A 278 -2.99 13.09 -10.22
CA LEU A 278 -2.03 13.90 -10.97
C LEU A 278 -0.76 13.09 -11.20
N VAL A 279 -0.31 13.06 -12.45
CA VAL A 279 0.96 12.44 -12.85
C VAL A 279 1.97 13.54 -13.09
N TRP A 280 3.11 13.49 -12.42
CA TRP A 280 4.17 14.49 -12.47
C TRP A 280 5.40 13.90 -13.16
N ASP A 281 6.04 14.65 -14.05
CA ASP A 281 7.43 14.37 -14.44
C ASP A 281 8.35 15.07 -13.43
N ILE A 282 9.19 14.31 -12.73
CA ILE A 282 10.07 14.85 -11.69
C ILE A 282 11.10 15.84 -12.25
N ARG A 283 11.51 15.69 -13.50
CA ARG A 283 12.44 16.62 -14.17
C ARG A 283 11.78 17.98 -14.44
N TYR A 284 10.44 17.99 -14.56
CA TYR A 284 9.63 19.17 -14.86
C TYR A 284 8.44 19.31 -13.89
N TYR A 285 8.70 19.17 -12.59
CA TYR A 285 7.70 19.06 -11.52
C TYR A 285 6.74 20.26 -11.34
N ARG A 286 6.95 21.38 -12.05
CA ARG A 286 6.15 22.60 -11.87
C ARG A 286 4.71 22.47 -12.36
N ARG A 287 4.44 21.54 -13.28
CA ARG A 287 3.10 21.23 -13.79
C ARG A 287 2.92 19.71 -13.90
N PRO A 288 1.71 19.19 -13.69
CA PRO A 288 1.45 17.78 -13.93
C PRO A 288 1.58 17.49 -15.44
N LEU A 289 2.15 16.34 -15.76
CA LEU A 289 2.25 15.78 -17.10
C LEU A 289 0.89 15.25 -17.58
N ASN A 290 0.04 14.78 -16.66
CA ASN A 290 -1.31 14.29 -17.00
C ASN A 290 -2.25 14.29 -15.79
N ILE A 291 -3.54 14.16 -16.07
CA ILE A 291 -4.60 13.95 -15.09
C ILE A 291 -5.35 12.67 -15.45
N LEU A 292 -5.49 11.77 -14.48
CA LEU A 292 -6.34 10.58 -14.60
C LEU A 292 -7.52 10.73 -13.64
N SER A 293 -8.71 10.30 -14.06
CA SER A 293 -9.94 10.48 -13.29
C SER A 293 -10.43 9.19 -12.64
N ARG A 294 -10.74 9.26 -11.35
CA ARG A 294 -11.31 8.17 -10.55
C ARG A 294 -12.43 8.70 -9.65
N ILE A 295 -13.27 7.81 -9.13
CA ILE A 295 -14.40 8.20 -8.29
C ILE A 295 -13.95 8.20 -6.82
N VAL A 296 -13.87 9.38 -6.22
CA VAL A 296 -13.45 9.57 -4.82
C VAL A 296 -14.39 10.55 -4.13
N GLU A 297 -15.38 10.02 -3.43
CA GLU A 297 -16.34 10.81 -2.64
C GLU A 297 -16.12 10.68 -1.13
N THR A 298 -14.96 10.18 -0.71
CA THR A 298 -14.64 9.88 0.70
C THR A 298 -13.47 10.70 1.24
N ASN A 299 -13.44 10.86 2.56
CA ASN A 299 -12.29 11.39 3.28
C ASN A 299 -11.22 10.32 3.57
N GLN A 300 -11.54 9.05 3.35
CA GLN A 300 -10.61 7.95 3.54
C GLN A 300 -9.52 7.94 2.47
N ARG A 301 -8.36 7.36 2.80
CA ARG A 301 -7.27 7.17 1.85
C ARG A 301 -7.67 6.07 0.87
N ILE A 302 -7.66 6.37 -0.43
CA ILE A 302 -7.83 5.38 -1.49
C ILE A 302 -6.47 5.18 -2.17
N TYR A 303 -5.93 3.98 -2.00
CA TYR A 303 -4.66 3.56 -2.56
C TYR A 303 -4.78 3.32 -4.06
N PHE A 304 -3.66 3.47 -4.74
CA PHE A 304 -3.44 3.06 -6.11
C PHE A 304 -2.06 2.43 -6.19
N ASP A 305 -1.83 1.60 -7.18
CA ASP A 305 -0.55 0.94 -7.38
C ASP A 305 -0.10 0.97 -8.83
N VAL A 306 1.23 1.03 -9.02
CA VAL A 306 1.89 0.96 -10.33
C VAL A 306 2.53 -0.41 -10.44
N SER A 307 2.33 -1.07 -11.58
CA SER A 307 2.94 -2.38 -11.81
C SER A 307 4.46 -2.28 -11.74
N PRO A 308 5.16 -3.34 -11.26
CA PRO A 308 6.62 -3.38 -11.27
C PRO A 308 7.22 -3.13 -12.67
N CYS A 309 6.55 -3.60 -13.73
CA CYS A 309 6.93 -3.31 -15.11
C CYS A 309 6.70 -1.86 -15.58
N GLY A 310 6.05 -1.01 -14.77
CA GLY A 310 5.78 0.39 -15.07
C GLY A 310 4.66 0.65 -16.10
N ASN A 311 4.09 -0.41 -16.68
CA ASN A 311 3.13 -0.31 -17.76
C ASN A 311 1.68 -0.09 -17.30
N TYR A 312 1.33 -0.44 -16.06
CA TYR A 312 -0.05 -0.36 -15.59
C TYR A 312 -0.16 0.44 -14.31
N LEU A 313 -1.19 1.29 -14.22
CA LEU A 313 -1.66 1.94 -13.01
C LEU A 313 -3.03 1.40 -12.66
N VAL A 314 -3.23 0.99 -11.42
CA VAL A 314 -4.50 0.46 -10.91
C VAL A 314 -4.97 1.30 -9.72
N THR A 315 -6.23 1.75 -9.72
CA THR A 315 -6.82 2.47 -8.58
C THR A 315 -8.19 1.94 -8.22
N GLY A 316 -8.51 2.00 -6.94
CA GLY A 316 -9.85 1.78 -6.43
C GLY A 316 -10.70 3.04 -6.53
N GLY A 317 -12.00 2.88 -6.33
CA GLY A 317 -12.99 3.94 -6.28
C GLY A 317 -14.02 3.71 -5.19
N THR A 318 -14.71 4.78 -4.78
CA THR A 318 -15.77 4.71 -3.75
C THR A 318 -17.01 3.93 -4.18
N ASN A 319 -17.14 3.63 -5.47
CA ASN A 319 -18.21 2.80 -6.02
C ASN A 319 -17.81 1.31 -6.14
N GLY A 320 -16.67 0.91 -5.56
CA GLY A 320 -16.16 -0.47 -5.62
C GLY A 320 -15.57 -0.89 -6.96
N VAL A 321 -15.52 0.06 -7.91
CA VAL A 321 -14.97 -0.18 -9.23
C VAL A 321 -13.48 0.14 -9.26
N ILE A 322 -12.71 -0.79 -9.81
CA ILE A 322 -11.29 -0.63 -10.07
C ILE A 322 -11.11 -0.10 -11.49
N LYS A 323 -10.29 0.93 -11.63
CA LYS A 323 -9.86 1.48 -12.93
C LYS A 323 -8.39 1.14 -13.17
N VAL A 324 -8.10 0.70 -14.39
CA VAL A 324 -6.75 0.35 -14.85
C VAL A 324 -6.39 1.22 -16.06
N TRP A 325 -5.20 1.79 -16.03
CA TRP A 325 -4.62 2.50 -17.17
C TRP A 325 -3.34 1.81 -17.63
N ASP A 326 -3.26 1.55 -18.93
CA ASP A 326 -2.01 1.22 -19.60
C ASP A 326 -1.24 2.50 -19.90
N VAL A 327 -0.16 2.74 -19.15
CA VAL A 327 0.68 3.94 -19.17
C VAL A 327 1.23 4.24 -20.57
N ASN A 328 1.44 3.22 -21.41
CA ASN A 328 1.93 3.39 -22.77
C ASN A 328 0.82 3.80 -23.75
N LYS A 329 -0.44 3.47 -23.45
CA LYS A 329 -1.60 3.87 -24.26
C LYS A 329 -2.22 5.19 -23.82
N ILE A 330 -1.83 5.72 -22.65
CA ILE A 330 -2.27 7.02 -22.20
C ILE A 330 -1.78 8.09 -23.19
N ASN A 331 -2.72 8.84 -23.76
CA ASN A 331 -2.38 10.05 -24.49
C ASN A 331 -1.98 11.12 -23.47
N TRP A 332 -0.69 11.46 -23.43
CA TRP A 332 -0.14 12.47 -22.54
C TRP A 332 -0.51 13.86 -23.07
N LYS A 333 -1.63 14.41 -22.59
CA LYS A 333 -2.11 15.74 -22.98
C LYS A 333 -1.29 16.82 -22.29
N GLU A 334 -0.81 17.82 -23.04
CA GLU A 334 -0.13 18.99 -22.50
C GLU A 334 -1.09 20.02 -21.88
N GLU A 335 -2.36 20.03 -22.33
CA GLU A 335 -3.42 20.92 -21.82
C GLU A 335 -4.33 20.16 -20.84
N LEU A 336 -4.42 20.69 -19.61
CA LEU A 336 -5.21 20.16 -18.51
C LEU A 336 -6.71 20.49 -18.68
N ASP A 337 -7.38 19.88 -19.65
CA ASP A 337 -8.85 20.02 -19.74
C ASP A 337 -9.54 19.02 -18.80
N ALA A 338 -9.99 19.59 -17.68
CA ALA A 338 -10.73 18.97 -16.60
C ALA A 338 -12.08 18.34 -16.98
N MET A 339 -12.56 18.58 -18.20
CA MET A 339 -13.95 18.39 -18.62
C MET A 339 -14.09 17.39 -19.77
N ASP A 340 -13.01 16.75 -20.23
CA ASP A 340 -13.15 15.68 -21.21
C ASP A 340 -13.74 14.44 -20.52
N GLU A 341 -15.05 14.22 -20.72
CA GLU A 341 -15.83 13.06 -20.27
C GLU A 341 -15.30 11.72 -20.81
N LYS A 342 -14.36 11.73 -21.76
CA LYS A 342 -13.69 10.52 -22.24
C LYS A 342 -12.57 10.12 -21.29
N ASP A 343 -12.96 9.40 -20.25
CA ASP A 343 -12.07 8.63 -19.38
C ASP A 343 -11.05 7.85 -20.23
N ASN A 344 -9.76 8.19 -20.15
CA ASN A 344 -8.66 7.45 -20.79
C ASN A 344 -8.42 6.05 -20.17
N VAL A 345 -9.43 5.49 -19.50
CA VAL A 345 -9.38 4.24 -18.76
C VAL A 345 -9.26 3.08 -19.74
N THR A 346 -8.29 2.20 -19.52
CA THR A 346 -8.08 1.02 -20.38
C THR A 346 -9.00 -0.12 -19.98
N PHE A 347 -9.14 -0.38 -18.69
CA PHE A 347 -10.03 -1.41 -18.15
C PHE A 347 -10.76 -0.92 -16.90
N GLN A 348 -11.97 -1.42 -16.71
CA GLN A 348 -12.83 -1.10 -15.58
C GLN A 348 -13.48 -2.40 -15.06
N PHE A 349 -13.27 -2.71 -13.78
CA PHE A 349 -13.75 -3.94 -13.16
C PHE A 349 -14.57 -3.63 -11.88
N PRO A 350 -15.87 -3.97 -11.83
CA PRO A 350 -16.70 -3.81 -10.64
C PRO A 350 -16.46 -4.98 -9.68
N LEU A 351 -15.37 -4.95 -8.90
CA LEU A 351 -14.97 -6.07 -8.04
C LEU A 351 -15.66 -6.07 -6.68
N HIS A 352 -15.96 -4.88 -6.15
CA HIS A 352 -16.56 -4.73 -4.83
C HIS A 352 -17.91 -4.01 -4.93
N ARG A 353 -18.78 -4.30 -3.97
CA ARG A 353 -20.08 -3.63 -3.75
C ARG A 353 -19.92 -2.34 -2.96
N ASP A 354 -18.87 -2.26 -2.15
CA ASP A 354 -18.50 -1.08 -1.36
C ASP A 354 -17.18 -0.46 -1.84
N CYS A 355 -16.76 0.65 -1.23
CA CYS A 355 -15.54 1.37 -1.53
C CYS A 355 -14.32 0.44 -1.61
N CYS A 356 -13.67 0.39 -2.78
CA CYS A 356 -12.38 -0.26 -2.94
C CYS A 356 -11.30 0.73 -2.51
N ASN A 357 -10.85 0.60 -1.26
CA ASN A 357 -9.93 1.55 -0.66
C ASN A 357 -8.46 1.16 -0.84
N SER A 358 -8.17 -0.12 -1.01
CA SER A 358 -6.82 -0.66 -0.95
C SER A 358 -6.54 -1.51 -2.16
N ILE A 359 -5.37 -1.25 -2.76
CA ILE A 359 -4.89 -1.93 -3.95
C ILE A 359 -3.40 -2.12 -3.81
N SER A 360 -2.93 -3.33 -4.09
CA SER A 360 -1.51 -3.64 -4.21
C SER A 360 -1.28 -4.69 -5.30
N ILE A 361 -0.36 -4.42 -6.21
CA ILE A 361 0.07 -5.35 -7.25
C ILE A 361 1.25 -6.16 -6.72
N HIS A 362 1.23 -7.47 -6.96
CA HIS A 362 2.27 -8.37 -6.50
C HIS A 362 3.61 -8.08 -7.23
N PRO A 363 4.77 -8.09 -6.52
CA PRO A 363 6.06 -7.66 -7.06
C PRO A 363 6.60 -8.53 -8.22
N CYS A 364 6.29 -9.83 -8.24
CA CYS A 364 6.83 -10.77 -9.23
C CYS A 364 5.79 -11.55 -10.06
N ARG A 365 4.51 -11.52 -9.69
CA ARG A 365 3.45 -12.40 -10.21
C ARG A 365 2.26 -11.55 -10.65
N PRO A 366 1.41 -12.05 -11.57
CA PRO A 366 0.25 -11.30 -12.03
C PRO A 366 -0.91 -11.48 -11.04
N ILE A 367 -0.70 -11.05 -9.80
CA ILE A 367 -1.67 -11.11 -8.71
C ILE A 367 -1.96 -9.69 -8.23
N LEU A 368 -3.24 -9.38 -8.06
CA LEU A 368 -3.74 -8.11 -7.53
C LEU A 368 -4.42 -8.36 -6.19
N ALA A 369 -3.97 -7.69 -5.13
CA ALA A 369 -4.69 -7.65 -3.87
C ALA A 369 -5.59 -6.41 -3.83
N THR A 370 -6.85 -6.60 -3.48
CA THR A 370 -7.83 -5.52 -3.33
C THR A 370 -8.55 -5.65 -2.00
N GLY A 371 -8.78 -4.54 -1.33
CA GLY A 371 -9.58 -4.53 -0.10
C GLY A 371 -10.69 -3.51 -0.15
N SER A 372 -11.82 -3.91 0.42
CA SER A 372 -13.05 -3.15 0.45
C SER A 372 -13.39 -2.64 1.85
N GLY A 373 -14.21 -1.61 1.85
CA GLY A 373 -14.93 -1.13 3.00
C GLY A 373 -14.73 0.35 3.24
N GLN A 374 -15.70 0.93 3.93
CA GLN A 374 -15.60 2.29 4.45
C GLN A 374 -16.41 2.40 5.72
N TYR A 375 -16.26 3.53 6.40
CA TYR A 375 -17.11 3.85 7.53
C TYR A 375 -18.48 4.26 6.99
N HIS A 376 -19.51 3.54 7.40
CA HIS A 376 -20.90 3.83 7.04
C HIS A 376 -21.58 4.50 8.21
N LEU A 377 -22.13 5.67 7.98
CA LEU A 377 -23.02 6.28 8.96
C LEU A 377 -24.28 5.43 9.00
N VAL A 378 -24.72 5.06 10.20
CA VAL A 378 -25.99 4.36 10.41
C VAL A 378 -27.03 5.41 10.77
N ASP A 379 -28.23 5.27 10.19
CA ASP A 379 -29.32 6.22 10.43
C ASP A 379 -29.77 6.09 11.89
N PRO A 380 -29.69 7.17 12.70
CA PRO A 380 -30.13 7.13 14.09
C PRO A 380 -31.59 6.69 14.24
N THR A 381 -32.43 6.98 13.24
CA THR A 381 -33.86 6.65 13.26
C THR A 381 -34.14 5.15 13.06
N THR A 382 -33.15 4.40 12.58
CA THR A 382 -33.25 2.94 12.43
C THR A 382 -32.73 2.16 13.64
N MET A 383 -32.18 2.85 14.65
CA MET A 383 -31.62 2.25 15.85
C MET A 383 -32.68 2.00 16.94
N ASP A 384 -33.74 2.80 16.98
CA ASP A 384 -34.82 2.66 17.96
C ASP A 384 -35.91 1.73 17.40
N GLY A 385 -35.71 0.43 17.61
CA GLY A 385 -36.79 -0.55 17.50
C GLY A 385 -37.76 -0.40 18.66
N GLU A 386 -38.59 0.66 18.66
CA GLU A 386 -39.89 0.80 19.34
C GLU A 386 -40.29 2.29 19.34
N ASN A 387 -40.95 2.73 18.26
CA ASN A 387 -42.15 3.57 18.23
C ASN A 387 -42.29 4.17 16.82
N ASP A 388 -43.25 3.64 16.07
CA ASP A 388 -43.84 4.33 14.92
C ASP A 388 -44.58 5.58 15.44
N ASP A 389 -43.84 6.65 15.71
CA ASP A 389 -44.37 7.99 15.69
C ASP A 389 -43.70 8.72 14.52
N GLU A 390 -44.49 9.02 13.50
CA GLU A 390 -44.12 9.80 12.31
C GLU A 390 -43.57 11.17 12.73
N ILE A 391 -42.27 11.25 13.03
CA ILE A 391 -41.55 12.51 13.04
C ILE A 391 -40.79 12.59 11.73
N GLU A 392 -41.35 13.37 10.81
CA GLU A 392 -40.77 13.71 9.52
C GLU A 392 -39.49 14.55 9.71
N TYR A 393 -38.40 13.90 10.13
CA TYR A 393 -37.07 14.48 10.07
C TYR A 393 -36.64 14.50 8.61
N GLN A 394 -36.37 15.71 8.09
CA GLN A 394 -35.75 15.90 6.78
C GLN A 394 -34.54 14.98 6.66
N ARG A 395 -34.65 13.93 5.83
CA ARG A 395 -33.50 13.12 5.40
C ARG A 395 -32.44 14.10 4.92
N ILE A 396 -31.30 14.14 5.61
CA ILE A 396 -30.14 14.90 5.13
C ILE A 396 -29.67 14.16 3.87
N GLU A 397 -30.14 14.59 2.70
CA GLU A 397 -29.87 13.96 1.39
C GLU A 397 -28.37 13.84 1.07
N HIS A 398 -27.52 14.55 1.81
CA HIS A 398 -26.06 14.52 1.68
C HIS A 398 -25.36 13.38 2.45
N MET A 399 -26.06 12.60 3.29
CA MET A 399 -25.47 11.42 3.95
C MET A 399 -25.89 10.13 3.26
N LYS A 400 -24.92 9.42 2.66
CA LYS A 400 -25.13 8.06 2.13
C LYS A 400 -25.16 7.07 3.30
N TYR A 401 -26.35 6.74 3.77
CA TYR A 401 -26.58 5.59 4.64
C TYR A 401 -26.57 4.33 3.77
N SER A 402 -25.65 3.39 4.00
CA SER A 402 -25.62 2.12 3.28
C SER A 402 -26.10 0.98 4.19
N LYS A 403 -26.97 0.12 3.65
CA LYS A 403 -27.43 -1.11 4.32
C LYS A 403 -26.51 -2.30 4.05
N GLU A 404 -25.65 -2.20 3.04
CA GLU A 404 -24.78 -3.28 2.58
C GLU A 404 -23.32 -2.80 2.68
N SER A 405 -22.68 -3.13 3.80
CA SER A 405 -21.24 -2.91 3.98
C SER A 405 -20.47 -4.16 3.52
N GLU A 406 -19.44 -3.97 2.70
CA GLU A 406 -18.54 -5.05 2.31
C GLU A 406 -17.16 -4.75 2.88
N ASN A 407 -16.67 -5.64 3.75
CA ASN A 407 -15.35 -5.54 4.36
C ASN A 407 -14.59 -6.81 4.01
N SER A 408 -13.94 -6.82 2.84
CA SER A 408 -13.24 -7.98 2.33
C SER A 408 -11.81 -7.64 1.89
N LEU A 409 -10.94 -8.64 1.90
CA LEU A 409 -9.65 -8.60 1.22
C LEU A 409 -9.64 -9.78 0.25
N VAL A 410 -9.36 -9.51 -1.03
CA VAL A 410 -9.45 -10.47 -2.11
C VAL A 410 -8.18 -10.43 -2.95
N PHE A 411 -7.67 -11.61 -3.31
CA PHE A 411 -6.57 -11.79 -4.26
C PHE A 411 -7.13 -12.22 -5.62
N TRP A 412 -6.71 -11.54 -6.68
CA TRP A 412 -7.16 -11.76 -8.04
C TRP A 412 -5.98 -12.13 -8.94
N TRP A 413 -6.14 -13.14 -9.77
CA TRP A 413 -5.23 -13.39 -10.89
C TRP A 413 -5.57 -12.42 -12.03
N ILE A 414 -4.56 -11.69 -12.51
CA ILE A 414 -4.67 -10.68 -13.58
C ILE A 414 -3.79 -11.02 -14.79
N GLY A 415 -3.25 -12.23 -14.84
CA GLY A 415 -2.41 -12.72 -15.93
C GLY A 415 -3.19 -13.53 -16.96
N ASP A 416 -2.47 -14.05 -17.95
CA ASP A 416 -3.00 -15.03 -18.89
C ASP A 416 -3.34 -16.34 -18.19
N ILE A 417 -4.41 -16.98 -18.64
CA ILE A 417 -4.79 -18.32 -18.22
C ILE A 417 -4.84 -19.15 -19.51
N PRO A 418 -3.92 -20.13 -19.68
CA PRO A 418 -3.84 -20.92 -20.91
C PRO A 418 -5.16 -21.59 -21.31
N ASP A 419 -5.99 -21.95 -20.33
CA ASP A 419 -7.26 -22.65 -20.53
C ASP A 419 -8.42 -21.73 -20.99
N LEU A 420 -8.24 -20.40 -20.95
CA LEU A 420 -9.26 -19.39 -21.27
C LEU A 420 -8.91 -18.55 -22.52
N ALA A 421 -7.85 -18.92 -23.24
CA ALA A 421 -7.34 -18.22 -24.43
C ALA A 421 -8.11 -18.58 -25.72
#